data_AF-A0A956KKH6-F1
#
_entry.id   AF-A0A956KKH6-F1
#
_cell.length_a   1.000
_cell.length_b   1.000
_cell.length_c   1.000
_cell.angle_alpha   90.00
_cell.angle_beta   90.00
_cell.angle_gamma   90.00
#
_symmetry.space_group_name_H-M   'P 1'
#
loop_
_entity.id
_entity.type
_entity.pdbx_description
1 polymer ?
#
loop_
_entity_poly.entity_id
_entity_poly.type
_entity_poly.pdbx_seq_one_letter_code
_entity_poly.pdbx_strand_id
1 'polypeptide(L)'
;MSATGFAGKGSLQLRRLRLALVVAGLAMLLGLGLLLARSLAATRAEQQLRREALAARVFEELEATLAAFVAEEEARPFVQWRHEWVPPVTSKSGQTEAGTGEPRPSPLASLPARAFVRGYFQVDPDGRFSTPLLAEDGTGEGGGEAPVLARADELRTGNADLLADTRLAYVDVAQQQRAEPQQQQLQKPMQQKQQAVPEDLQLQQVLDQQSIARQRKNAVANLDDFDPDNEQLANFIGSSKGNAGAQARAAGTAEVRTAPFVGEALAGGRLRLLRTVEIDGQLWLQGLILDRAALEAWLERELVGAAAVEGYLALDWSPGPADPDRGLWVHDFGPPFVGLRLGVELPPAATLATAGARWILGLGLGLGLALLIGLVAVERSVAGLLARAEERERFIAAVTHELRTPLTSIRMYSEMLEQGMVTDADRRHSYHSTIRSEAERLSRLVEQVLTLAPLEGSTMSGTMLGAGQRERVGEVVDRVVAVLEPQAAARGLGVEVELDGVAEAALPGDALAQILTNVLDNAIKFS
;
A
#
# COMPACT_ATOMS: atom_id res chain seq x y z
N MET A 1 -32.73 -44.72 -37.12
CA MET A 1 -32.00 -44.35 -35.89
C MET A 1 -31.86 -42.83 -35.88
N SER A 2 -32.34 -42.21 -34.81
CA SER A 2 -32.82 -40.83 -34.72
C SER A 2 -31.72 -39.76 -34.64
N ALA A 3 -31.69 -38.86 -35.64
CA ALA A 3 -30.82 -37.68 -35.72
C ALA A 3 -31.07 -36.65 -34.59
N THR A 4 -32.18 -36.76 -33.87
CA THR A 4 -32.52 -35.90 -32.72
C THR A 4 -31.65 -36.13 -31.48
N GLY A 5 -30.96 -37.27 -31.37
CA GLY A 5 -30.10 -37.60 -30.22
C GLY A 5 -28.74 -36.89 -30.22
N PHE A 6 -28.26 -36.39 -31.37
CA PHE A 6 -26.95 -35.76 -31.48
C PHE A 6 -26.99 -34.25 -31.20
N ALA A 7 -28.07 -33.57 -31.61
CA ALA A 7 -28.26 -32.13 -31.37
C ALA A 7 -28.45 -31.78 -29.86
N GLY A 8 -29.10 -32.65 -29.09
CA GLY A 8 -29.30 -32.46 -27.65
C GLY A 8 -28.02 -32.61 -26.81
N LYS A 9 -27.05 -33.42 -27.26
CA LYS A 9 -25.76 -33.60 -26.56
C LYS A 9 -24.83 -32.40 -26.76
N GLY A 10 -24.81 -31.80 -27.95
CA GLY A 10 -23.99 -30.63 -28.26
C GLY A 10 -24.38 -29.39 -27.45
N SER A 11 -25.69 -29.14 -27.30
CA SER A 11 -26.18 -27.98 -26.52
C SER A 11 -25.92 -28.13 -25.01
N LEU A 12 -25.99 -29.36 -24.47
CA LEU A 12 -25.64 -29.63 -23.08
C LEU A 12 -24.14 -29.48 -22.81
N GLN A 13 -23.29 -29.95 -23.73
CA GLN A 13 -21.83 -29.80 -23.67
C GLN A 13 -21.42 -28.33 -23.67
N LEU A 14 -22.04 -27.50 -24.53
CA LEU A 14 -21.79 -26.06 -24.58
C LEU A 14 -22.22 -25.35 -23.29
N ARG A 15 -23.39 -25.68 -22.73
CA ARG A 15 -23.87 -25.10 -21.46
C ARG A 15 -22.95 -25.46 -20.29
N ARG A 16 -22.43 -26.68 -20.24
CA ARG A 16 -21.47 -27.12 -19.21
C ARG A 16 -20.13 -26.41 -19.35
N LEU A 17 -19.63 -26.23 -20.57
CA LEU A 17 -18.41 -25.47 -20.84
C LEU A 17 -18.54 -24.01 -20.39
N ARG A 18 -19.68 -23.36 -20.69
CA ARG A 18 -19.99 -21.99 -20.24
C ARG A 18 -19.99 -21.88 -18.72
N LEU A 19 -20.68 -22.78 -18.04
CA LEU A 19 -20.73 -22.80 -16.58
C LEU A 19 -19.33 -22.98 -15.99
N ALA A 20 -18.53 -23.91 -16.54
CA ALA A 20 -17.18 -24.17 -16.08
C ALA A 20 -16.25 -22.94 -16.25
N LEU A 21 -16.34 -22.23 -17.37
CA LEU A 21 -15.55 -21.01 -17.61
C LEU A 21 -15.96 -19.85 -16.70
N VAL A 22 -17.27 -19.65 -16.49
CA VAL A 22 -17.76 -18.62 -15.56
C VAL A 22 -17.32 -18.92 -14.12
N VAL A 23 -17.41 -20.18 -13.71
CA VAL A 23 -16.95 -20.63 -12.38
C VAL A 23 -15.44 -20.45 -12.23
N ALA A 24 -14.66 -20.80 -13.26
CA ALA A 24 -13.20 -20.59 -13.25
C ALA A 24 -12.82 -19.11 -13.16
N GLY A 25 -13.51 -18.24 -13.90
CA GLY A 25 -13.30 -16.78 -13.83
C GLY A 25 -13.65 -16.20 -12.46
N LEU A 26 -14.77 -16.61 -11.87
CA LEU A 26 -15.16 -16.23 -10.51
C LEU A 26 -14.15 -16.72 -9.46
N ALA A 27 -13.68 -17.97 -9.57
CA ALA A 27 -12.67 -18.53 -8.67
C ALA A 27 -11.34 -17.76 -8.76
N MET A 28 -10.93 -17.36 -9.97
CA MET A 28 -9.72 -16.56 -10.18
C MET A 28 -9.85 -15.15 -9.59
N LEU A 29 -11.00 -14.49 -9.77
CA LEU A 29 -11.28 -13.19 -9.15
C LEU A 29 -11.31 -13.26 -7.62
N LEU A 30 -11.91 -14.33 -7.07
CA LEU A 30 -11.93 -14.57 -5.63
C LEU A 30 -10.52 -14.80 -5.08
N GLY A 31 -9.71 -15.60 -5.76
CA GLY A 31 -8.31 -15.86 -5.40
C GLY A 31 -7.44 -14.60 -5.44
N LEU A 32 -7.62 -13.77 -6.48
CA LEU A 32 -6.93 -12.49 -6.60
C LEU A 32 -7.35 -11.52 -5.48
N GLY A 33 -8.64 -11.46 -5.17
CA GLY A 33 -9.17 -10.66 -4.06
C GLY A 33 -8.60 -11.07 -2.70
N LEU A 34 -8.49 -12.38 -2.43
CA LEU A 34 -7.90 -12.90 -1.20
C LEU A 34 -6.40 -12.61 -1.09
N LEU A 35 -5.64 -12.80 -2.17
CA LEU A 35 -4.21 -12.45 -2.23
C LEU A 35 -3.99 -10.96 -1.95
N LEU A 36 -4.84 -10.10 -2.49
CA LEU A 36 -4.78 -8.65 -2.29
C LEU A 36 -5.18 -8.24 -0.87
N ALA A 37 -6.24 -8.83 -0.30
CA ALA A 37 -6.61 -8.59 1.09
C ALA A 37 -5.46 -8.96 2.04
N ARG A 38 -4.77 -10.08 1.76
CA ARG A 38 -3.58 -10.49 2.51
C ARG A 38 -2.40 -9.54 2.30
N SER A 39 -2.17 -9.05 1.10
CA SER A 39 -1.14 -8.05 0.78
C SER A 39 -1.39 -6.71 1.49
N LEU A 40 -2.63 -6.24 1.51
CA LEU A 40 -3.01 -5.01 2.22
C LEU A 40 -2.90 -5.17 3.73
N ALA A 41 -3.29 -6.32 4.27
CA ALA A 41 -3.11 -6.63 5.68
C ALA A 41 -1.61 -6.68 6.05
N ALA A 42 -0.78 -7.30 5.21
CA ALA A 42 0.65 -7.39 5.42
C ALA A 42 1.33 -6.01 5.40
N THR A 43 0.98 -5.16 4.42
CA THR A 43 1.54 -3.79 4.35
C THR A 43 1.11 -2.91 5.53
N ARG A 44 -0.12 -3.05 6.02
CA ARG A 44 -0.57 -2.37 7.25
C ARG A 44 0.22 -2.82 8.48
N ALA A 45 0.41 -4.13 8.63
CA ALA A 45 1.17 -4.70 9.75
C ALA A 45 2.64 -4.24 9.70
N GLU A 46 3.26 -4.24 8.52
CA GLU A 46 4.63 -3.77 8.33
C GLU A 46 4.76 -2.27 8.66
N GLN A 47 3.80 -1.44 8.24
CA GLN A 47 3.80 -0.02 8.59
C GLN A 47 3.66 0.20 10.11
N GLN A 48 2.85 -0.59 10.80
CA GLN A 48 2.70 -0.46 12.25
C GLN A 48 4.01 -0.81 12.98
N LEU A 49 4.63 -1.92 12.61
CA LEU A 49 5.93 -2.34 13.18
C LEU A 49 7.03 -1.31 12.94
N ARG A 50 7.08 -0.71 11.74
CA ARG A 50 8.05 0.35 11.44
C ARG A 50 7.85 1.58 12.34
N ARG A 51 6.61 1.99 12.59
CA ARG A 51 6.32 3.14 13.46
C ARG A 51 6.68 2.87 14.90
N GLU A 52 6.34 1.68 15.40
CA GLU A 52 6.72 1.24 16.74
C GLU A 52 8.25 1.25 16.91
N ALA A 53 8.98 0.73 15.91
CA ALA A 53 10.45 0.75 15.92
C ALA A 53 11.03 2.17 15.87
N LEU A 54 10.42 3.09 15.11
CA LEU A 54 10.83 4.49 15.07
C LEU A 54 10.59 5.18 16.42
N ALA A 55 9.42 4.99 17.02
CA ALA A 55 9.11 5.52 18.35
C ALA A 55 10.09 5.00 19.42
N ALA A 56 10.34 3.68 19.42
CA ALA A 56 11.32 3.06 20.33
C ALA A 56 12.72 3.67 20.16
N ARG A 57 13.17 3.87 18.91
CA ARG A 57 14.47 4.47 18.63
C ARG A 57 14.58 5.91 19.13
N VAL A 58 13.51 6.70 19.01
CA VAL A 58 13.45 8.07 19.55
C VAL A 58 13.61 8.05 21.07
N PHE A 59 12.93 7.13 21.76
CA PHE A 59 13.05 6.98 23.21
C PHE A 59 14.44 6.51 23.64
N GLU A 60 15.06 5.56 22.93
CA GLU A 60 16.43 5.12 23.21
C GLU A 60 17.45 6.26 23.07
N GLU A 61 17.33 7.07 22.02
CA GLU A 61 18.24 8.22 21.79
C GLU A 61 18.08 9.29 22.89
N LEU A 62 16.86 9.53 23.34
CA LEU A 62 16.55 10.42 24.47
C LEU A 62 17.16 9.94 25.77
N GLU A 63 16.97 8.66 26.10
CA GLU A 63 17.54 8.06 27.30
C GLU A 63 19.06 8.11 27.24
N ALA A 64 19.68 7.84 26.09
CA ALA A 64 21.12 7.95 25.91
C ALA A 64 21.61 9.39 26.12
N THR A 65 20.88 10.38 25.59
CA THR A 65 21.20 11.81 25.73
C THR A 65 21.11 12.27 27.19
N LEU A 66 20.05 11.90 27.90
CA LEU A 66 19.87 12.18 29.33
C LEU A 66 20.91 11.44 30.18
N ALA A 67 21.21 10.18 29.88
CA ALA A 67 22.21 9.39 30.58
C ALA A 67 23.61 9.97 30.39
N ALA A 68 23.95 10.44 29.18
CA ALA A 68 25.22 11.12 28.91
C ALA A 68 25.35 12.41 29.74
N PHE A 69 24.27 13.20 29.83
CA PHE A 69 24.22 14.38 30.71
C PHE A 69 24.46 14.00 32.18
N VAL A 70 23.72 13.02 32.71
CA VAL A 70 23.88 12.59 34.11
C VAL A 70 25.29 12.07 34.36
N ALA A 71 25.85 11.27 33.45
CA ALA A 71 27.21 10.74 33.57
C ALA A 71 28.27 11.86 33.57
N GLU A 72 28.09 12.92 32.78
CA GLU A 72 28.96 14.09 32.79
C GLU A 72 28.92 14.80 34.16
N GLU A 73 27.72 14.98 34.73
CA GLU A 73 27.54 15.60 36.04
C GLU A 73 28.06 14.70 37.19
N GLU A 74 27.88 13.38 37.08
CA GLU A 74 28.36 12.41 38.07
C GLU A 74 29.90 12.34 38.10
N ALA A 75 30.54 12.45 36.94
CA ALA A 75 31.99 12.47 36.81
C ALA A 75 32.64 13.73 37.40
N ARG A 76 31.86 14.78 37.72
CA ARG A 76 32.42 16.01 38.30
C ARG A 76 33.02 15.74 39.68
N PRO A 77 34.31 16.07 39.88
CA PRO A 77 34.97 15.87 41.16
C PRO A 77 34.29 16.66 42.30
N PHE A 78 34.20 16.06 43.48
CA PHE A 78 33.42 16.61 44.60
C PHE A 78 33.85 18.02 45.00
N VAL A 79 35.14 18.33 44.92
CA VAL A 79 35.69 19.63 45.31
C VAL A 79 35.19 20.79 44.41
N GLN A 80 34.60 20.52 43.21
CA GLN A 80 34.19 21.59 42.25
C GLN A 80 32.88 22.24 42.65
N TRP A 81 32.21 21.68 43.66
CA TRP A 81 30.90 22.11 44.14
C TRP A 81 30.98 23.26 45.15
N ARG A 82 32.18 23.81 45.39
CA ARG A 82 32.42 25.05 46.14
C ARG A 82 32.88 26.16 45.20
N HIS A 83 32.82 27.41 45.66
CA HIS A 83 33.24 28.58 44.87
C HIS A 83 34.74 28.54 44.53
N GLU A 84 35.58 28.12 45.47
CA GLU A 84 37.00 27.94 45.25
C GLU A 84 37.38 26.45 45.34
N TRP A 85 38.26 26.05 44.43
CA TRP A 85 38.85 24.72 44.37
C TRP A 85 40.38 24.83 44.34
N VAL A 86 41.06 23.90 45.00
CA VAL A 86 42.52 23.76 44.89
C VAL A 86 42.86 22.56 44.00
N PRO A 87 43.45 22.77 42.81
CA PRO A 87 43.82 21.68 41.92
C PRO A 87 44.91 20.81 42.54
N PRO A 88 44.80 19.48 42.38
CA PRO A 88 45.88 18.60 42.79
C PRO A 88 47.12 18.93 41.94
N VAL A 89 48.27 19.09 42.59
CA VAL A 89 49.53 19.40 41.89
C VAL A 89 50.25 18.08 41.66
N THR A 90 50.53 17.77 40.41
CA THR A 90 51.43 16.67 40.06
C THR A 90 52.86 17.13 40.28
N SER A 91 53.52 16.58 41.31
CA SER A 91 54.94 16.83 41.54
C SER A 91 55.79 16.24 40.39
N LYS A 92 57.02 16.74 40.21
CA LYS A 92 57.97 16.26 39.18
C LYS A 92 58.33 14.77 39.32
N SER A 93 57.99 14.11 40.43
CA SER A 93 58.18 12.68 40.66
C SER A 93 56.97 11.82 40.23
N GLY A 94 55.95 12.41 39.62
CA GLY A 94 54.74 11.70 39.18
C GLY A 94 53.75 11.40 40.32
N GLN A 95 54.01 11.91 41.53
CA GLN A 95 53.07 11.81 42.65
C GLN A 95 52.14 13.03 42.65
N THR A 96 50.84 12.74 42.61
CA THR A 96 49.75 13.73 42.70
C THR A 96 49.49 14.02 44.17
N GLU A 97 49.86 15.20 44.65
CA GLU A 97 49.52 15.65 46.00
C GLU A 97 48.23 16.46 45.95
N ALA A 98 47.21 16.03 46.69
CA ALA A 98 45.94 16.72 46.79
C ALA A 98 46.09 18.00 47.64
N GLY A 99 45.67 19.16 47.10
CA GLY A 99 45.50 20.38 47.89
C GLY A 99 46.71 21.32 48.03
N THR A 100 47.77 21.18 47.22
CA THR A 100 48.98 22.03 47.30
C THR A 100 49.05 23.17 46.26
N GLY A 101 48.03 23.33 45.43
CA GLY A 101 47.94 24.40 44.42
C GLY A 101 47.43 25.74 44.97
N GLU A 102 47.49 26.80 44.15
CA GLU A 102 46.79 28.05 44.46
C GLU A 102 45.27 27.86 44.34
N PRO A 103 44.45 28.47 45.22
CA PRO A 103 43.00 28.49 45.09
C PRO A 103 42.62 29.08 43.74
N ARG A 104 41.72 28.39 43.02
CA ARG A 104 41.15 28.86 41.77
C ARG A 104 39.63 28.87 41.86
N PRO A 105 38.95 29.78 41.15
CA PRO A 105 37.50 29.74 41.04
C PRO A 105 37.08 28.41 40.41
N SER A 106 35.99 27.84 40.93
CA SER A 106 35.43 26.62 40.39
C SER A 106 34.96 26.82 38.95
N PRO A 107 35.07 25.80 38.08
CA PRO A 107 34.42 25.82 36.76
C PRO A 107 32.90 26.01 36.82
N LEU A 108 32.28 25.80 38.00
CA LEU A 108 30.87 25.99 38.25
C LEU A 108 30.53 27.39 38.83
N ALA A 109 31.55 28.25 39.02
CA ALA A 109 31.36 29.58 39.60
C ALA A 109 30.69 30.59 38.66
N SER A 110 30.70 30.31 37.35
CA SER A 110 29.92 31.04 36.35
C SER A 110 28.52 30.43 36.15
N LEU A 111 27.59 31.22 35.59
CA LEU A 111 26.29 30.70 35.19
C LEU A 111 26.45 29.49 34.24
N PRO A 112 25.66 28.41 34.41
CA PRO A 112 25.80 27.20 33.61
C PRO A 112 25.61 27.47 32.11
N ALA A 113 26.47 26.87 31.27
CA ALA A 113 26.36 26.98 29.81
C ALA A 113 25.04 26.39 29.27
N ARG A 114 24.52 25.35 29.94
CA ARG A 114 23.22 24.75 29.62
C ARG A 114 22.12 25.52 30.33
N ALA A 115 21.28 26.22 29.56
CA ALA A 115 20.22 27.09 30.09
C ALA A 115 19.22 26.38 31.01
N PHE A 116 19.04 25.07 30.84
CA PHE A 116 18.16 24.26 31.68
C PHE A 116 18.76 23.92 33.05
N VAL A 117 20.09 24.03 33.23
CA VAL A 117 20.72 23.90 34.53
C VAL A 117 20.65 25.24 35.24
N ARG A 118 19.89 25.28 36.34
CA ARG A 118 19.69 26.51 37.09
C ARG A 118 20.87 26.87 37.99
N GLY A 119 21.61 25.87 38.44
CA GLY A 119 22.81 26.05 39.23
C GLY A 119 23.06 24.86 40.15
N TYR A 120 24.20 24.92 40.80
CA TYR A 120 24.74 23.86 41.64
C TYR A 120 24.77 24.32 43.10
N PHE A 121 24.59 23.38 44.02
CA PHE A 121 24.71 23.65 45.44
C PHE A 121 25.29 22.44 46.17
N GLN A 122 25.79 22.72 47.36
CA GLN A 122 26.27 21.74 48.31
C GLN A 122 25.74 22.08 49.69
N VAL A 123 25.37 21.06 50.46
CA VAL A 123 25.14 21.17 51.90
C VAL A 123 26.22 20.38 52.61
N ASP A 124 26.90 21.06 53.52
CA ASP A 124 28.02 20.51 54.27
C ASP A 124 27.49 19.66 55.45
N PRO A 125 28.32 18.82 56.10
CA PRO A 125 27.90 17.97 57.22
C PRO A 125 27.33 18.74 58.42
N ASP A 126 27.72 20.02 58.56
CA ASP A 126 27.23 20.94 59.58
C ASP A 126 25.90 21.64 59.20
N GLY A 127 25.35 21.33 58.02
CA GLY A 127 24.12 21.93 57.49
C GLY A 127 24.34 23.25 56.75
N ARG A 128 25.60 23.69 56.55
CA ARG A 128 25.88 24.92 55.81
C ARG A 128 25.56 24.75 54.32
N PHE A 129 24.74 25.65 53.78
CA PHE A 129 24.51 25.76 52.34
C PHE A 129 25.65 26.53 51.67
N SER A 130 26.19 25.96 50.60
CA SER A 130 27.12 26.65 49.70
C SER A 130 26.71 26.46 48.25
N THR A 131 27.06 27.43 47.40
CA THR A 131 26.88 27.34 45.95
C THR A 131 28.16 27.81 45.29
N PRO A 132 28.64 27.15 44.22
CA PRO A 132 29.79 27.63 43.47
C PRO A 132 29.64 29.06 42.95
N LEU A 133 28.42 29.55 42.75
CA LEU A 133 28.14 30.89 42.23
C LEU A 133 28.57 32.03 43.15
N LEU A 134 28.72 31.79 44.47
CA LEU A 134 29.09 32.81 45.46
C LEU A 134 30.21 32.32 46.37
N ALA A 135 31.22 33.17 46.57
CA ALA A 135 32.21 33.01 47.61
C ALA A 135 31.60 33.05 49.01
N GLU A 136 32.35 32.58 50.00
CA GLU A 136 31.88 32.52 51.40
C GLU A 136 31.60 33.89 52.02
N ASP A 137 32.19 34.95 51.48
CA ASP A 137 31.95 36.35 51.84
C ASP A 137 30.73 36.96 51.12
N GLY A 138 30.04 36.18 50.28
CA GLY A 138 28.88 36.61 49.50
C GLY A 138 29.23 37.35 48.21
N THR A 139 30.51 37.38 47.80
CA THR A 139 30.93 37.98 46.54
C THR A 139 30.92 36.95 45.40
N GLY A 140 30.47 37.33 44.21
CA GLY A 140 30.57 36.49 43.00
C GLY A 140 31.78 36.89 42.16
N GLU A 141 32.20 36.02 41.22
CA GLU A 141 33.20 36.40 40.22
C GLU A 141 32.74 37.69 39.49
N GLY A 142 33.64 38.67 39.39
CA GLY A 142 33.35 39.96 38.72
C GLY A 142 32.63 41.01 39.57
N GLY A 143 32.44 40.79 40.88
CA GLY A 143 31.85 41.79 41.76
C GLY A 143 30.32 41.84 41.64
N GLY A 144 29.65 40.82 42.17
CA GLY A 144 28.22 40.90 42.51
C GLY A 144 27.30 41.31 41.36
N GLU A 145 27.43 40.68 40.18
CA GLU A 145 26.43 40.86 39.13
C GLU A 145 25.05 40.46 39.68
N ALA A 146 24.09 41.39 39.65
CA ALA A 146 22.71 41.19 40.10
C ALA A 146 22.07 39.84 39.70
N PRO A 147 22.28 39.28 38.48
CA PRO A 147 21.75 37.96 38.12
C PRO A 147 22.36 36.79 38.91
N VAL A 148 23.63 36.85 39.31
CA VAL A 148 24.30 35.78 40.07
C VAL A 148 23.80 35.74 41.50
N LEU A 149 23.69 36.92 42.14
CA LEU A 149 23.13 37.06 43.49
C LEU A 149 21.67 36.60 43.54
N ALA A 150 20.84 37.03 42.60
CA ALA A 150 19.44 36.60 42.51
C ALA A 150 19.33 35.07 42.32
N ARG A 151 20.25 34.48 41.54
CA ARG A 151 20.26 33.03 41.30
C ARG A 151 20.67 32.24 42.52
N ALA A 152 21.70 32.68 43.23
CA ALA A 152 22.14 32.03 44.47
C ALA A 152 21.05 32.10 45.56
N ASP A 153 20.35 33.23 45.67
CA ASP A 153 19.21 33.36 46.59
C ASP A 153 18.04 32.44 46.19
N GLU A 154 17.79 32.27 44.89
CA GLU A 154 16.81 31.30 44.39
C GLU A 154 17.19 29.85 44.75
N LEU A 155 18.45 29.47 44.58
CA LEU A 155 18.94 28.12 44.94
C LEU A 155 18.82 27.89 46.44
N ARG A 156 19.16 28.88 47.27
CA ARG A 156 19.04 28.79 48.73
C ARG A 156 17.58 28.67 49.17
N THR A 157 16.71 29.53 48.65
CA THR A 157 15.28 29.53 48.99
C THR A 157 14.58 28.27 48.51
N GLY A 158 14.91 27.80 47.31
CA GLY A 158 14.36 26.58 46.71
C GLY A 158 14.78 25.27 47.39
N ASN A 159 15.79 25.32 48.27
CA ASN A 159 16.27 24.20 49.06
C ASN A 159 16.06 24.40 50.58
N ALA A 160 15.18 25.32 50.98
CA ALA A 160 14.92 25.62 52.39
C ALA A 160 14.45 24.39 53.19
N ASP A 161 13.81 23.43 52.52
CA ASP A 161 13.42 22.12 53.06
C ASP A 161 14.64 21.27 53.47
N LEU A 162 15.67 21.20 52.61
CA LEU A 162 16.93 20.49 52.92
C LEU A 162 17.72 21.18 54.05
N LEU A 163 17.54 22.48 54.19
CA LEU A 163 18.18 23.30 55.23
C LEU A 163 17.45 23.27 56.56
N ALA A 164 16.17 22.88 56.58
CA ALA A 164 15.39 22.77 57.81
C ALA A 164 15.78 21.54 58.63
N ASP A 165 16.06 20.40 57.98
CA ASP A 165 16.61 19.20 58.61
C ASP A 165 17.52 18.43 57.64
N THR A 166 18.79 18.84 57.61
CA THR A 166 19.79 18.24 56.72
C THR A 166 20.06 16.78 57.03
N ARG A 167 19.88 16.36 58.30
CA ARG A 167 20.09 14.96 58.69
C ARG A 167 19.01 14.06 58.11
N LEU A 168 17.75 14.51 58.12
CA LEU A 168 16.66 13.81 57.44
C LEU A 168 16.92 13.76 55.92
N ALA A 169 17.33 14.87 55.32
CA ALA A 169 17.66 14.91 53.89
C ALA A 169 18.75 13.88 53.49
N TYR A 170 19.83 13.75 54.27
CA TYR A 170 20.84 12.72 54.05
C TYR A 170 20.27 11.30 54.09
N VAL A 171 19.41 11.03 55.08
CA VAL A 171 18.78 9.72 55.26
C VAL A 171 17.82 9.41 54.11
N ASP A 172 17.01 10.38 53.69
CA ASP A 172 16.03 10.20 52.63
C ASP A 172 16.70 9.92 51.29
N VAL A 173 17.70 10.72 50.90
CA VAL A 173 18.45 10.49 49.66
C VAL A 173 19.19 9.15 49.71
N ALA A 174 19.83 8.81 50.84
CA ALA A 174 20.50 7.52 50.99
C ALA A 174 19.53 6.32 50.97
N GLN A 175 18.30 6.49 51.46
CA GLN A 175 17.26 5.46 51.39
C GLN A 175 16.74 5.28 49.96
N GLN A 176 16.49 6.38 49.24
CA GLN A 176 16.08 6.34 47.84
C GLN A 176 17.14 5.63 46.98
N GLN A 177 18.41 5.98 47.15
CA GLN A 177 19.55 5.32 46.47
C GLN A 177 19.67 3.82 46.80
N ARG A 178 19.28 3.38 48.00
CA ARG A 178 19.30 1.96 48.40
C ARG A 178 18.11 1.18 47.89
N ALA A 179 16.95 1.82 47.75
CA ALA A 179 15.72 1.18 47.28
C ALA A 179 15.76 0.88 45.77
N GLU A 180 16.43 1.72 44.99
CA GLU A 180 16.45 1.66 43.52
C GLU A 180 17.13 0.40 42.92
N PRO A 181 18.30 -0.07 43.40
CA PRO A 181 18.91 -1.30 42.92
C PRO A 181 18.04 -2.55 43.15
N GLN A 182 17.26 -2.56 44.24
CA GLN A 182 16.36 -3.67 44.56
C GLN A 182 15.10 -3.67 43.68
N GLN A 183 14.55 -2.50 43.35
CA GLN A 183 13.39 -2.39 42.46
C GLN A 183 13.73 -2.79 41.02
N GLN A 184 14.91 -2.42 40.50
CA GLN A 184 15.33 -2.84 39.14
C GLN A 184 15.60 -4.35 39.04
N GLN A 185 16.07 -5.01 40.12
CA GLN A 185 16.21 -6.47 40.16
C GLN A 185 14.86 -7.20 40.25
N LEU A 186 13.85 -6.61 40.88
CA LEU A 186 12.50 -7.17 40.99
C LEU A 186 11.66 -6.99 39.72
N GLN A 187 11.94 -5.97 38.88
CA GLN A 187 11.18 -5.70 37.65
C GLN A 187 11.66 -6.51 36.42
N LYS A 188 12.94 -6.91 36.37
CA LYS A 188 13.51 -7.68 35.24
C LYS A 188 12.74 -8.98 34.86
N PRO A 189 12.20 -9.78 35.81
CA PRO A 189 11.42 -10.97 35.47
C PRO A 189 10.00 -10.67 34.96
N MET A 190 9.40 -9.53 35.33
CA MET A 190 8.02 -9.19 34.91
C MET A 190 7.95 -8.62 33.49
N GLN A 191 8.93 -7.81 33.08
CA GLN A 191 8.99 -7.28 31.71
C GLN A 191 9.28 -8.38 30.67
N GLN A 192 10.15 -9.36 30.99
CA GLN A 192 10.39 -10.52 30.12
C GLN A 192 9.15 -11.40 29.91
N LYS A 193 8.19 -11.39 30.84
CA LYS A 193 6.95 -12.18 30.73
C LYS A 193 5.85 -11.47 29.94
N GLN A 194 5.95 -10.14 29.77
CA GLN A 194 5.00 -9.34 28.98
C GLN A 194 5.42 -9.20 27.51
N GLN A 195 6.69 -9.44 27.18
CA GLN A 195 7.23 -9.44 25.81
C GLN A 195 7.17 -10.83 25.12
N ALA A 196 6.30 -11.74 25.57
CA ALA A 196 6.12 -13.04 24.92
C ALA A 196 5.38 -12.88 23.58
N VAL A 197 6.15 -12.54 22.54
CA VAL A 197 5.76 -12.65 21.14
C VAL A 197 5.50 -14.14 20.84
N PRO A 198 4.37 -14.52 20.21
CA PRO A 198 4.04 -15.93 19.96
C PRO A 198 5.10 -16.60 19.05
N GLU A 199 5.43 -17.87 19.35
CA GLU A 199 6.60 -18.63 18.83
C GLU A 199 6.70 -18.66 17.29
N ASP A 200 5.58 -18.47 16.60
CA ASP A 200 5.45 -18.41 15.15
C ASP A 200 6.08 -17.14 14.53
N LEU A 201 6.21 -16.05 15.27
CA LEU A 201 6.95 -14.85 14.83
C LEU A 201 8.47 -14.96 15.07
N GLN A 202 8.92 -15.76 16.05
CA GLN A 202 10.35 -15.90 16.37
C GLN A 202 11.11 -16.63 15.26
N LEU A 203 10.51 -17.64 14.64
CA LEU A 203 11.13 -18.37 13.52
C LEU A 203 11.30 -17.48 12.26
N GLN A 204 10.39 -16.54 12.04
CA GLN A 204 10.45 -15.63 10.89
C GLN A 204 11.42 -14.46 11.14
N GLN A 205 11.51 -13.96 12.38
CA GLN A 205 12.54 -13.00 12.79
C GLN A 205 13.96 -13.59 12.76
N VAL A 206 14.13 -14.88 13.08
CA VAL A 206 15.45 -15.55 12.97
C VAL A 206 15.85 -15.76 11.50
N LEU A 207 14.89 -16.05 10.61
CA LEU A 207 15.14 -16.17 9.17
C LEU A 207 15.45 -14.81 8.50
N ASP A 208 14.82 -13.72 8.95
CA ASP A 208 15.12 -12.36 8.47
C ASP A 208 16.38 -11.75 9.10
N GLN A 209 16.71 -12.06 10.36
CA GLN A 209 18.00 -11.63 10.94
C GLN A 209 19.20 -12.25 10.20
N GLN A 210 19.05 -13.46 9.65
CA GLN A 210 20.10 -14.06 8.82
C GLN A 210 20.21 -13.41 7.42
N SER A 211 19.12 -12.86 6.88
CA SER A 211 19.13 -12.13 5.61
C SER A 211 19.69 -10.70 5.80
N ILE A 212 19.33 -10.03 6.90
CA ILE A 212 19.85 -8.72 7.33
C ILE A 212 21.33 -8.83 7.76
N ALA A 213 21.77 -9.94 8.36
CA ALA A 213 23.20 -10.16 8.64
C ALA A 213 24.04 -10.33 7.37
N ARG A 214 23.47 -10.91 6.30
CA ARG A 214 24.11 -10.94 4.97
C ARG A 214 24.10 -9.57 4.29
N GLN A 215 23.04 -8.77 4.44
CA GLN A 215 23.00 -7.39 3.95
C GLN A 215 23.92 -6.46 4.75
N ARG A 216 24.06 -6.63 6.08
CA ARG A 216 25.08 -5.95 6.89
C ARG A 216 26.49 -6.28 6.41
N LYS A 217 26.75 -7.53 6.03
CA LYS A 217 28.05 -7.93 5.46
C LYS A 217 28.35 -7.28 4.10
N ASN A 218 27.33 -6.88 3.34
CA ASN A 218 27.47 -6.21 2.04
C ASN A 218 27.34 -4.68 2.13
N ALA A 219 26.69 -4.13 3.15
CA ALA A 219 26.58 -2.69 3.42
C ALA A 219 27.81 -2.13 4.16
N VAL A 220 28.58 -2.99 4.83
CA VAL A 220 29.88 -2.67 5.42
C VAL A 220 31.02 -2.67 4.37
N ALA A 221 30.70 -2.86 3.08
CA ALA A 221 31.68 -2.83 1.99
C ALA A 221 31.76 -1.48 1.23
N ASN A 222 31.05 -0.42 1.66
CA ASN A 222 31.03 0.89 0.98
C ASN A 222 30.99 2.08 1.95
N LEU A 223 31.80 2.05 3.01
CA LEU A 223 32.11 3.21 3.84
C LEU A 223 33.63 3.28 4.05
N ASP A 224 34.34 3.55 2.95
CA ASP A 224 35.71 4.04 2.99
C ASP A 224 35.67 5.55 3.31
N ASP A 225 35.38 5.89 4.56
CA ASP A 225 35.86 7.12 5.23
C ASP A 225 35.43 7.09 6.71
N PHE A 226 35.97 6.15 7.48
CA PHE A 226 35.92 6.20 8.93
C PHE A 226 37.23 5.64 9.47
N ASP A 227 38.02 6.53 10.06
CA ASP A 227 39.31 6.24 10.68
C ASP A 227 39.12 5.26 11.86
N PRO A 228 39.58 4.01 11.77
CA PRO A 228 39.43 3.01 12.82
C PRO A 228 40.36 3.23 14.02
N ASP A 229 41.29 4.19 13.93
CA ASP A 229 42.33 4.41 14.94
C ASP A 229 41.97 5.48 15.97
N ASN A 230 40.67 5.79 16.16
CA ASN A 230 40.26 6.66 17.26
C ASN A 230 40.26 5.90 18.61
N GLU A 231 41.47 5.52 19.05
CA GLU A 231 41.77 4.94 20.37
C GLU A 231 41.22 5.78 21.53
N GLN A 232 40.82 7.04 21.30
CA GLN A 232 40.31 7.92 22.35
C GLN A 232 38.91 7.53 22.85
N LEU A 233 38.01 7.03 21.99
CA LEU A 233 36.63 6.71 22.41
C LEU A 233 36.52 5.32 23.06
N ALA A 234 37.30 4.34 22.58
CA ALA A 234 37.40 3.01 23.18
C ALA A 234 38.10 3.06 24.56
N ASN A 235 39.11 3.93 24.72
CA ASN A 235 39.72 4.20 26.02
C ASN A 235 38.82 4.99 26.97
N PHE A 236 37.87 5.81 26.46
CA PHE A 236 36.92 6.55 27.29
C PHE A 236 35.82 5.66 27.89
N ILE A 237 35.24 4.74 27.11
CA ILE A 237 34.17 3.83 27.58
C ILE A 237 34.74 2.67 28.42
N GLY A 238 35.96 2.19 28.10
CA GLY A 238 36.62 1.10 28.83
C GLY A 238 37.23 1.49 30.19
N SER A 239 37.62 2.76 30.39
CA SER A 239 38.27 3.21 31.63
C SER A 239 37.31 3.65 32.74
N SER A 240 36.05 3.96 32.40
CA SER A 240 35.04 4.44 33.37
C SER A 240 34.45 3.33 34.26
N LYS A 241 34.33 2.09 33.76
CA LYS A 241 33.76 0.97 34.54
C LYS A 241 34.74 0.25 35.49
N GLY A 242 36.02 0.61 35.49
CA GLY A 242 37.05 -0.15 36.21
C GLY A 242 37.97 0.62 37.15
N ASN A 243 38.08 1.95 37.04
CA ASN A 243 39.18 2.67 37.68
C ASN A 243 38.83 3.52 38.91
N ALA A 244 37.55 3.70 39.25
CA ALA A 244 37.20 4.47 40.46
C ALA A 244 37.64 3.79 41.78
N GLY A 245 37.85 2.47 41.77
CA GLY A 245 38.26 1.71 42.96
C GLY A 245 39.74 1.27 43.01
N ALA A 246 40.52 1.45 41.94
CA ALA A 246 41.82 0.78 41.81
C ALA A 246 43.06 1.69 41.99
N GLN A 247 42.92 3.02 41.95
CA GLN A 247 44.05 3.95 42.14
C GLN A 247 44.18 4.51 43.57
N ALA A 248 43.23 4.23 44.46
CA ALA A 248 43.22 4.77 45.84
C ALA A 248 44.03 3.96 46.87
N ARG A 249 44.87 3.00 46.45
CA ARG A 249 45.69 2.18 47.38
C ARG A 249 47.12 2.67 47.58
N ALA A 250 47.52 3.80 46.98
CA ALA A 250 48.91 4.26 47.02
C ALA A 250 49.06 5.76 47.35
N ALA A 251 48.32 6.25 48.33
CA ALA A 251 48.67 7.41 49.17
C ALA A 251 47.61 7.51 50.27
N GLY A 252 47.92 8.08 51.43
CA GLY A 252 46.95 8.32 52.52
C GLY A 252 45.89 9.38 52.17
N THR A 253 45.25 9.26 51.01
CA THR A 253 44.18 10.13 50.51
C THR A 253 42.84 9.65 51.03
N ALA A 254 42.06 10.56 51.61
CA ALA A 254 40.68 10.34 52.08
C ALA A 254 39.87 9.46 51.12
N GLU A 255 39.20 8.42 51.64
CA GLU A 255 38.34 7.55 50.83
C GLU A 255 37.05 8.32 50.48
N VAL A 256 36.94 8.76 49.23
CA VAL A 256 35.76 9.48 48.73
C VAL A 256 34.82 8.48 48.05
N ARG A 257 33.59 8.36 48.56
CA ARG A 257 32.54 7.50 47.97
C ARG A 257 31.38 8.37 47.51
N THR A 258 31.12 8.38 46.21
CA THR A 258 30.05 9.15 45.60
C THR A 258 28.91 8.24 45.17
N ALA A 259 27.68 8.57 45.59
CA ALA A 259 26.48 7.87 45.17
C ALA A 259 25.88 8.48 43.87
N PRO A 260 25.07 7.73 43.10
CA PRO A 260 24.42 8.24 41.90
C PRO A 260 23.36 9.30 42.24
N PHE A 261 23.00 10.11 41.25
CA PHE A 261 21.93 11.10 41.44
C PHE A 261 20.56 10.44 41.58
N VAL A 262 19.76 10.99 42.48
CA VAL A 262 18.32 10.75 42.61
C VAL A 262 17.59 12.04 42.25
N GLY A 263 16.48 11.91 41.53
CA GLY A 263 15.66 13.05 41.14
C GLY A 263 14.43 13.26 41.98
N GLU A 264 14.09 14.53 42.18
CA GLU A 264 12.89 14.97 42.86
C GLU A 264 12.22 16.09 42.07
N ALA A 265 10.90 16.01 41.89
CA ALA A 265 10.13 17.07 41.28
C ALA A 265 9.78 18.15 42.31
N LEU A 266 10.16 19.40 42.01
CA LEU A 266 9.87 20.57 42.84
C LEU A 266 8.67 21.35 42.29
N ALA A 267 8.03 22.13 43.15
CA ALA A 267 6.99 23.06 42.75
C ALA A 267 7.50 24.08 41.71
N GLY A 268 6.61 24.53 40.82
CA GLY A 268 6.94 25.51 39.79
C GLY A 268 7.72 24.97 38.60
N GLY A 269 7.61 23.67 38.30
CA GLY A 269 8.18 23.07 37.09
C GLY A 269 9.70 22.90 37.15
N ARG A 270 10.25 22.62 38.34
CA ARG A 270 11.69 22.41 38.54
C ARG A 270 11.94 20.96 38.89
N LEU A 271 13.11 20.45 38.51
CA LEU A 271 13.60 19.13 38.92
C LEU A 271 14.88 19.33 39.72
N ARG A 272 15.05 18.61 40.81
CA ARG A 272 16.24 18.66 41.65
C ARG A 272 16.92 17.30 41.59
N LEU A 273 18.18 17.27 41.20
CA LEU A 273 18.99 16.06 41.28
C LEU A 273 19.90 16.14 42.50
N LEU A 274 19.88 15.12 43.34
CA LEU A 274 20.61 15.04 44.61
C LEU A 274 21.51 13.81 44.64
N ARG A 275 22.72 13.95 45.17
CA ARG A 275 23.61 12.84 45.48
C ARG A 275 24.28 13.05 46.83
N THR A 276 24.67 11.95 47.46
CA THR A 276 25.48 11.96 48.67
C THR A 276 26.93 11.63 48.34
N VAL A 277 27.86 12.32 49.00
CA VAL A 277 29.29 12.06 48.91
C VAL A 277 29.81 11.81 50.32
N GLU A 278 30.39 10.65 50.56
CA GLU A 278 31.01 10.29 51.83
C GLU A 278 32.52 10.54 51.76
N ILE A 279 33.05 11.34 52.69
CA ILE A 279 34.47 11.68 52.79
C ILE A 279 34.86 11.52 54.26
N ASP A 280 35.80 10.62 54.55
CA ASP A 280 36.29 10.36 55.92
C ASP A 280 35.15 10.13 56.95
N GLY A 281 34.07 9.47 56.51
CA GLY A 281 32.89 9.18 57.34
C GLY A 281 31.92 10.34 57.55
N GLN A 282 32.14 11.49 56.89
CA GLN A 282 31.21 12.61 56.82
C GLN A 282 30.43 12.59 55.51
N LEU A 283 29.12 12.88 55.57
CA LEU A 283 28.25 12.93 54.39
C LEU A 283 28.08 14.37 53.94
N TRP A 284 28.26 14.59 52.65
CA TRP A 284 28.03 15.84 51.94
C TRP A 284 26.88 15.65 50.96
N LEU A 285 25.98 16.63 50.87
CA LEU A 285 24.85 16.59 49.94
C LEU A 285 25.19 17.50 48.78
N GLN A 286 25.24 16.97 47.57
CA GLN A 286 25.48 17.74 46.36
C GLN A 286 24.25 17.67 45.47
N GLY A 287 23.86 18.80 44.90
CA GLY A 287 22.68 18.83 44.06
C GLY A 287 22.64 19.95 43.06
N LEU A 288 21.90 19.70 41.98
CA LEU A 288 21.69 20.65 40.91
C LEU A 288 20.20 20.84 40.67
N ILE A 289 19.80 22.06 40.36
CA ILE A 289 18.42 22.38 40.02
C ILE A 289 18.32 22.50 38.51
N LEU A 290 17.30 21.87 37.94
CA LEU A 290 16.93 21.91 36.54
C LEU A 290 15.60 22.62 36.36
N ASP A 291 15.48 23.37 35.28
CA ASP A 291 14.21 23.89 34.79
C ASP A 291 13.60 22.88 33.81
N ARG A 292 12.40 22.38 34.13
CA ARG A 292 11.76 21.32 33.34
C ARG A 292 11.45 21.80 31.93
N ALA A 293 10.84 22.97 31.78
CA ALA A 293 10.46 23.49 30.46
C ALA A 293 11.68 23.76 29.57
N ALA A 294 12.77 24.28 30.15
CA ALA A 294 14.01 24.49 29.42
C ALA A 294 14.72 23.17 29.07
N LEU A 295 14.61 22.14 29.91
CA LEU A 295 15.11 20.79 29.64
C LEU A 295 14.34 20.15 28.47
N GLU A 296 13.02 20.18 28.53
CA GLU A 296 12.11 19.71 27.47
C GLU A 296 12.45 20.39 26.14
N ALA A 297 12.58 21.72 26.12
CA ALA A 297 12.95 22.48 24.93
C ALA A 297 14.38 22.18 24.42
N TRP A 298 15.31 21.79 25.31
CA TRP A 298 16.64 21.36 24.89
C TRP A 298 16.62 19.96 24.26
N LEU A 299 15.91 19.01 24.88
CA LEU A 299 15.73 17.66 24.35
C LEU A 299 15.04 17.68 22.98
N GLU A 300 14.00 18.51 22.81
CA GLU A 300 13.36 18.71 21.51
C GLU A 300 14.34 19.19 20.44
N ARG A 301 15.25 20.12 20.75
CA ARG A 301 16.24 20.61 19.78
C ARG A 301 17.25 19.54 19.37
N GLU A 302 17.75 18.76 20.32
CA GLU A 302 18.67 17.64 20.03
C GLU A 302 17.99 16.57 19.17
N LEU A 303 16.73 16.26 19.47
CA LEU A 303 15.92 15.27 18.74
C LEU A 303 15.51 15.72 17.35
N VAL A 304 15.12 16.98 17.16
CA VAL A 304 14.73 17.50 15.85
C VAL A 304 15.91 17.43 14.88
N GLY A 305 17.15 17.48 15.34
CA GLY A 305 18.33 17.22 14.51
C GLY A 305 18.45 15.75 14.06
N ALA A 306 18.18 14.79 14.94
CA ALA A 306 18.36 13.35 14.69
C ALA A 306 17.13 12.67 14.04
N ALA A 307 15.92 13.18 14.28
CA ALA A 307 14.65 12.55 13.91
C ALA A 307 13.86 13.29 12.82
N ALA A 308 14.33 14.45 12.33
CA ALA A 308 13.72 15.18 11.20
C ALA A 308 13.77 14.44 9.85
N VAL A 309 14.29 13.21 9.80
CA VAL A 309 14.47 12.43 8.57
C VAL A 309 13.14 12.15 7.85
N GLU A 310 11.99 12.19 8.53
CA GLU A 310 10.70 11.95 7.89
C GLU A 310 9.65 13.08 8.02
N GLY A 311 9.89 14.15 8.80
CA GLY A 311 8.97 15.30 8.86
C GLY A 311 7.58 15.02 9.47
N TYR A 312 7.41 13.88 10.13
CA TYR A 312 6.15 13.40 10.71
C TYR A 312 6.24 13.16 12.23
N LEU A 313 7.16 13.81 12.94
CA LEU A 313 7.33 13.60 14.38
C LEU A 313 6.73 14.76 15.18
N ALA A 314 5.72 14.49 16.00
CA ALA A 314 5.25 15.43 17.01
C ALA A 314 5.60 14.90 18.42
N LEU A 315 6.13 15.79 19.26
CA LEU A 315 6.56 15.50 20.62
C LEU A 315 5.60 16.20 21.59
N ASP A 316 5.17 15.50 22.64
CA ASP A 316 4.28 16.02 23.68
C ASP A 316 4.80 15.63 25.08
N TRP A 317 5.19 16.62 25.89
CA TRP A 317 5.70 16.42 27.25
C TRP A 317 4.61 16.31 28.33
N SER A 318 3.34 16.36 27.93
CA SER A 318 2.18 16.08 28.79
C SER A 318 1.19 15.13 28.09
N PRO A 319 1.65 13.94 27.67
CA PRO A 319 0.84 13.08 26.83
C PRO A 319 -0.32 12.45 27.59
N GLY A 320 -1.39 12.19 26.85
CA GLY A 320 -2.50 11.34 27.30
C GLY A 320 -2.08 9.88 27.53
N PRO A 321 -3.05 8.96 27.67
CA PRO A 321 -2.74 7.53 27.64
C PRO A 321 -2.19 7.14 26.26
N ALA A 322 -1.26 6.18 26.24
CA ALA A 322 -0.74 5.65 24.97
C ALA A 322 -1.89 5.08 24.13
N ASP A 323 -1.92 5.44 22.85
CA ASP A 323 -2.90 4.99 21.87
C ASP A 323 -2.18 4.66 20.56
N PRO A 324 -1.66 3.43 20.42
CA PRO A 324 -0.93 3.01 19.23
C PRO A 324 -1.77 3.03 17.94
N ASP A 325 -3.10 2.95 18.05
CA ASP A 325 -4.01 3.00 16.90
C ASP A 325 -4.09 4.43 16.32
N ARG A 326 -3.94 5.44 17.18
CA ARG A 326 -3.78 6.85 16.77
C ARG A 326 -2.35 7.21 16.41
N GLY A 327 -1.40 6.31 16.63
CA GLY A 327 0.03 6.56 16.43
C GLY A 327 0.66 7.37 17.57
N LEU A 328 0.11 7.29 18.79
CA LEU A 328 0.67 7.91 19.99
C LEU A 328 1.35 6.84 20.86
N TRP A 329 2.67 6.88 20.93
CA TRP A 329 3.47 6.10 21.86
C TRP A 329 3.89 6.98 23.03
N VAL A 330 3.92 6.43 24.24
CA VAL A 330 4.29 7.18 25.44
C VAL A 330 5.37 6.45 26.19
N HIS A 331 6.38 7.20 26.63
CA HIS A 331 7.48 6.73 27.45
C HIS A 331 7.54 7.48 28.78
N ASP A 332 7.68 6.72 29.85
CA ASP A 332 7.81 7.21 31.22
C ASP A 332 9.28 7.04 31.65
N PHE A 333 9.96 8.15 31.92
CA PHE A 333 11.38 8.11 32.24
C PHE A 333 11.63 7.59 33.66
N GLY A 334 12.65 6.74 33.80
CA GLY A 334 13.11 6.24 35.10
C GLY A 334 14.00 7.24 35.85
N PRO A 335 14.54 6.85 37.02
CA PRO A 335 15.50 7.65 37.76
C PRO A 335 16.73 8.05 36.92
N PRO A 336 17.25 9.29 37.06
CA PRO A 336 16.83 10.33 37.99
C PRO A 336 15.73 11.27 37.46
N PHE A 337 15.01 10.91 36.38
CA PHE A 337 13.99 11.77 35.76
C PHE A 337 12.55 11.27 35.98
N VAL A 338 12.29 10.67 37.15
CA VAL A 338 10.96 10.14 37.49
C VAL A 338 9.91 11.25 37.37
N GLY A 339 8.82 10.96 36.63
CA GLY A 339 7.73 11.91 36.39
C GLY A 339 7.90 12.79 35.14
N LEU A 340 9.05 12.69 34.45
CA LEU A 340 9.17 13.13 33.07
C LEU A 340 8.47 12.09 32.18
N ARG A 341 7.67 12.57 31.23
CA ARG A 341 6.87 11.73 30.34
C ARG A 341 6.85 12.34 28.96
N LEU A 342 7.03 11.52 27.93
CA LEU A 342 7.03 11.97 26.55
C LEU A 342 6.10 11.12 25.69
N GLY A 343 5.21 11.79 24.98
CA GLY A 343 4.44 11.26 23.87
C GLY A 343 5.15 11.52 22.56
N VAL A 344 5.25 10.49 21.74
CA VAL A 344 5.67 10.59 20.34
C VAL A 344 4.47 10.25 19.48
N GLU A 345 4.00 11.22 18.71
CA GLU A 345 2.94 11.04 17.73
C GLU A 345 3.56 10.91 16.33
N LEU A 346 3.36 9.75 15.70
CA LEU A 346 3.67 9.53 14.29
C LEU A 346 2.34 9.39 13.51
N PRO A 347 1.94 10.42 12.75
CA PRO A 347 0.71 10.38 11.97
C PRO A 347 0.77 9.26 10.94
N PRO A 348 -0.39 8.73 10.53
CA PRO A 348 -0.43 7.66 9.55
C PRO A 348 0.21 8.11 8.24
N ALA A 349 1.30 7.45 7.85
CA ALA A 349 1.97 7.68 6.57
C ALA A 349 0.92 7.80 5.47
N ALA A 350 0.90 8.95 4.77
CA ALA A 350 -0.02 9.18 3.67
C ALA A 350 0.09 8.02 2.70
N THR A 351 -1.02 7.32 2.51
CA THR A 351 -1.08 5.96 1.99
C THR A 351 -0.90 5.90 0.48
N LEU A 352 0.24 6.38 -0.04
CA LEU A 352 0.66 6.15 -1.44
C LEU A 352 0.65 4.65 -1.77
N ALA A 353 0.95 3.80 -0.79
CA ALA A 353 0.85 2.34 -0.91
C ALA A 353 -0.58 1.83 -1.19
N THR A 354 -1.62 2.49 -0.67
CA THR A 354 -3.01 2.10 -0.97
C THR A 354 -3.45 2.54 -2.36
N ALA A 355 -2.91 3.65 -2.87
CA ALA A 355 -3.17 4.08 -4.24
C ALA A 355 -2.66 3.05 -5.25
N GLY A 356 -1.42 2.55 -5.06
CA GLY A 356 -0.86 1.48 -5.88
C GLY A 356 -1.72 0.20 -5.86
N ALA A 357 -2.15 -0.23 -4.67
CA ALA A 357 -3.01 -1.40 -4.53
C ALA A 357 -4.38 -1.23 -5.23
N ARG A 358 -4.97 -0.02 -5.20
CA ARG A 358 -6.22 0.30 -5.90
C ARG A 358 -6.08 0.26 -7.44
N TRP A 359 -4.94 0.72 -7.97
CA TRP A 359 -4.67 0.61 -9.40
C TRP A 359 -4.49 -0.83 -9.85
N ILE A 360 -3.79 -1.65 -9.06
CA ILE A 360 -3.64 -3.09 -9.33
C ILE A 360 -5.01 -3.80 -9.31
N LEU A 361 -5.89 -3.44 -8.37
CA LEU A 361 -7.28 -3.91 -8.33
C LEU A 361 -8.07 -3.49 -9.58
N GLY A 362 -7.99 -2.22 -9.95
CA GLY A 362 -8.67 -1.70 -11.15
C GLY A 362 -8.20 -2.40 -12.43
N LEU A 363 -6.89 -2.64 -12.56
CA LEU A 363 -6.30 -3.36 -13.70
C LEU A 363 -6.71 -4.83 -13.71
N GLY A 364 -6.66 -5.52 -12.56
CA GLY A 364 -7.07 -6.92 -12.46
C GLY A 364 -8.54 -7.13 -12.80
N LEU A 365 -9.41 -6.25 -12.28
CA LEU A 365 -10.85 -6.29 -12.54
C LEU A 365 -11.16 -5.93 -14.01
N GLY A 366 -10.45 -4.95 -14.56
CA GLY A 366 -10.53 -4.59 -15.97
C GLY A 366 -10.10 -5.73 -16.90
N LEU A 367 -8.99 -6.41 -16.59
CA LEU A 367 -8.51 -7.56 -17.37
C LEU A 367 -9.48 -8.75 -17.29
N GLY A 368 -10.01 -9.04 -16.10
CA GLY A 368 -11.03 -10.08 -15.90
C GLY A 368 -12.31 -9.80 -16.68
N LEU A 369 -12.79 -8.54 -16.68
CA LEU A 369 -13.95 -8.13 -17.47
C LEU A 369 -13.68 -8.23 -18.98
N ALA A 370 -12.50 -7.81 -19.44
CA ALA A 370 -12.10 -7.91 -20.84
C ALA A 370 -12.05 -9.38 -21.34
N LEU A 371 -11.51 -10.29 -20.52
CA LEU A 371 -11.52 -11.73 -20.80
C LEU A 371 -12.95 -12.29 -20.91
N LEU A 372 -13.84 -11.87 -20.01
CA LEU A 372 -15.23 -12.33 -20.00
C LEU A 372 -16.01 -11.80 -21.21
N ILE A 373 -15.83 -10.53 -21.57
CA ILE A 373 -16.37 -9.95 -22.81
C ILE A 373 -15.83 -10.69 -24.04
N GLY A 374 -14.52 -10.95 -24.08
CA GLY A 374 -13.87 -11.69 -25.16
C GLY A 374 -14.46 -13.08 -25.34
N LEU A 375 -14.69 -13.81 -24.24
CA LEU A 375 -15.29 -15.14 -24.29
C LEU A 375 -16.72 -15.11 -24.85
N VAL A 376 -17.55 -14.16 -24.41
CA VAL A 376 -18.91 -13.98 -24.93
C VAL A 376 -18.91 -13.60 -26.41
N ALA A 377 -17.97 -12.76 -26.85
CA ALA A 377 -17.82 -12.37 -28.24
C ALA A 377 -17.44 -13.56 -29.15
N VAL A 378 -16.47 -14.39 -28.70
CA VAL A 378 -16.07 -15.62 -29.42
C VAL A 378 -17.25 -16.57 -29.55
N GLU A 379 -18.03 -16.75 -28.49
CA GLU A 379 -19.21 -17.61 -28.52
C GLU A 379 -20.26 -17.12 -29.54
N ARG A 380 -20.57 -15.83 -29.54
CA ARG A 380 -21.50 -15.24 -30.51
C ARG A 380 -21.00 -15.37 -31.94
N SER A 381 -19.70 -15.21 -32.14
CA SER A 381 -19.07 -15.38 -33.45
C SER A 381 -19.23 -16.81 -33.97
N VAL A 382 -18.92 -17.81 -33.15
CA VAL A 382 -19.07 -19.22 -33.51
C VAL A 382 -20.53 -19.58 -33.77
N ALA A 383 -21.45 -19.11 -32.93
CA ALA A 383 -22.89 -19.36 -33.13
C ALA A 383 -23.39 -18.77 -34.46
N GLY A 384 -22.95 -17.55 -34.81
CA GLY A 384 -23.29 -16.93 -36.09
C GLY A 384 -22.73 -17.68 -37.30
N LEU A 385 -21.52 -18.22 -37.21
CA LEU A 385 -20.92 -19.05 -38.25
C LEU A 385 -21.70 -20.34 -38.49
N LEU A 386 -22.09 -21.02 -37.41
CA LEU A 386 -22.86 -22.26 -37.49
C LEU A 386 -24.26 -22.04 -38.09
N ALA A 387 -24.95 -20.96 -37.69
CA ALA A 387 -26.27 -20.63 -38.23
C ALA A 387 -26.24 -20.41 -39.75
N ARG A 388 -25.23 -19.68 -40.25
CA ARG A 388 -25.03 -19.47 -41.70
C ARG A 388 -24.72 -20.76 -42.45
N ALA A 389 -23.93 -21.64 -41.84
CA ALA A 389 -23.62 -22.94 -42.42
C ALA A 389 -24.89 -23.81 -42.53
N GLU A 390 -25.74 -23.82 -41.50
CA GLU A 390 -27.01 -24.54 -41.53
C GLU A 390 -27.99 -23.98 -42.58
N GLU A 391 -28.09 -22.65 -42.72
CA GLU A 391 -28.93 -22.02 -43.75
C GLU A 391 -28.47 -22.41 -45.16
N ARG A 392 -27.15 -22.37 -45.40
CA ARG A 392 -26.56 -22.76 -46.68
C ARG A 392 -26.80 -24.25 -46.99
N GLU A 393 -26.67 -25.12 -45.99
CA GLU A 393 -26.94 -26.55 -46.16
C GLU A 393 -28.41 -26.80 -46.52
N ARG A 394 -29.34 -26.13 -45.82
CA ARG A 394 -30.79 -26.21 -46.12
C ARG A 394 -31.12 -25.70 -47.51
N PHE A 395 -30.50 -24.60 -47.94
CA PHE A 395 -30.67 -24.06 -49.29
C PHE A 395 -30.22 -25.05 -50.36
N ILE A 396 -29.00 -25.60 -50.24
CA ILE A 396 -28.47 -26.60 -51.18
C ILE A 396 -29.36 -27.85 -51.22
N ALA A 397 -29.82 -28.32 -50.06
CA ALA A 397 -30.71 -29.48 -49.98
C ALA A 397 -32.06 -29.22 -50.69
N ALA A 398 -32.65 -28.04 -50.47
CA ALA A 398 -33.90 -27.65 -51.11
C ALA A 398 -33.76 -27.53 -52.65
N VAL A 399 -32.72 -26.85 -53.12
CA VAL A 399 -32.43 -26.71 -54.56
C VAL A 399 -32.22 -28.09 -55.22
N THR A 400 -31.47 -28.97 -54.56
CA THR A 400 -31.23 -30.33 -55.08
C THR A 400 -32.53 -31.12 -55.22
N HIS A 401 -33.45 -30.98 -54.26
CA HIS A 401 -34.75 -31.64 -54.29
C HIS A 401 -35.63 -31.12 -55.44
N GLU A 402 -35.70 -29.79 -55.60
CA GLU A 402 -36.48 -29.15 -56.66
C GLU A 402 -35.94 -29.43 -58.07
N LEU A 403 -34.63 -29.65 -58.22
CA LEU A 403 -34.02 -30.06 -59.50
C LEU A 403 -34.24 -31.54 -59.83
N ARG A 404 -34.25 -32.43 -58.83
CA ARG A 404 -34.37 -33.88 -59.04
C ARG A 404 -35.72 -34.26 -59.63
N THR A 405 -36.80 -33.61 -59.21
CA THR A 405 -38.17 -33.88 -59.64
C THR A 405 -38.37 -33.71 -61.16
N PRO A 406 -38.15 -32.53 -61.76
CA PRO A 406 -38.28 -32.32 -63.21
C PRO A 406 -37.32 -33.21 -64.01
N LEU A 407 -36.08 -33.40 -63.54
CA LEU A 407 -35.11 -34.26 -64.20
C LEU A 407 -35.56 -35.73 -64.26
N THR A 408 -36.18 -36.23 -63.18
CA THR A 408 -36.73 -37.58 -63.13
C THR A 408 -37.88 -37.75 -64.13
N SER A 409 -38.77 -36.75 -64.22
CA SER A 409 -39.87 -36.75 -65.20
C SER A 409 -39.36 -36.74 -66.64
N ILE A 410 -38.41 -35.86 -66.97
CA ILE A 410 -37.78 -35.79 -68.30
C ILE A 410 -37.19 -37.15 -68.68
N ARG A 411 -36.43 -37.75 -67.76
CA ARG A 411 -35.80 -39.06 -67.97
C ARG A 411 -36.83 -40.15 -68.19
N MET A 412 -37.85 -40.25 -67.32
CA MET A 412 -38.92 -41.24 -67.43
C MET A 412 -39.64 -41.17 -68.78
N TYR A 413 -40.11 -39.99 -69.19
CA TYR A 413 -40.83 -39.84 -70.45
C TYR A 413 -39.93 -40.09 -71.66
N SER A 414 -38.65 -39.71 -71.59
CA SER A 414 -37.68 -39.98 -72.65
C SER A 414 -37.40 -41.48 -72.82
N GLU A 415 -37.20 -42.20 -71.71
CA GLU A 415 -37.03 -43.67 -71.71
C GLU A 415 -38.28 -44.39 -72.25
N MET A 416 -39.49 -43.92 -71.90
CA MET A 416 -40.74 -44.49 -72.41
C MET A 416 -40.91 -44.32 -73.93
N LEU A 417 -40.48 -43.17 -74.46
CA LEU A 417 -40.51 -42.88 -75.90
C LEU A 417 -39.45 -43.68 -76.67
N GLU A 418 -38.23 -43.78 -76.12
CA GLU A 418 -37.11 -44.52 -76.73
C GLU A 418 -37.41 -46.02 -76.84
N GLN A 419 -38.00 -46.61 -75.80
CA GLN A 419 -38.34 -48.04 -75.76
C GLN A 419 -39.56 -48.41 -76.62
N GLY A 420 -40.19 -47.43 -77.29
CA GLY A 420 -41.38 -47.66 -78.11
C GLY A 420 -42.62 -48.10 -77.29
N MET A 421 -42.61 -47.90 -75.98
CA MET A 421 -43.72 -48.27 -75.09
C MET A 421 -45.00 -47.44 -75.33
N VAL A 422 -44.86 -46.32 -76.05
CA VAL A 422 -45.96 -45.43 -76.42
C VAL A 422 -46.23 -45.55 -77.92
N THR A 423 -47.20 -46.36 -78.29
CA THR A 423 -47.55 -46.64 -79.69
C THR A 423 -48.53 -45.63 -80.29
N ASP A 424 -49.27 -44.92 -79.44
CA ASP A 424 -50.26 -43.92 -79.84
C ASP A 424 -49.60 -42.57 -80.19
N ALA A 425 -49.99 -41.98 -81.32
CA ALA A 425 -49.40 -40.75 -81.82
C ALA A 425 -49.72 -39.54 -80.93
N ASP A 426 -50.94 -39.48 -80.40
CA ASP A 426 -51.38 -38.38 -79.53
C ASP A 426 -50.67 -38.43 -78.18
N ARG A 427 -50.51 -39.62 -77.58
CA ARG A 427 -49.70 -39.81 -76.35
C ARG A 427 -48.22 -39.49 -76.56
N ARG A 428 -47.62 -39.85 -77.69
CA ARG A 428 -46.22 -39.47 -77.99
C ARG A 428 -46.06 -37.95 -78.03
N HIS A 429 -46.99 -37.25 -78.67
CA HIS A 429 -46.97 -35.79 -78.71
C HIS A 429 -47.12 -35.18 -77.31
N SER A 430 -48.02 -35.72 -76.49
CA SER A 430 -48.19 -35.31 -75.08
C SER A 430 -46.89 -35.48 -74.28
N TYR A 431 -46.18 -36.61 -74.42
CA TYR A 431 -44.94 -36.86 -73.68
C TYR A 431 -43.78 -35.95 -74.15
N HIS A 432 -43.66 -35.70 -75.46
CA HIS A 432 -42.73 -34.68 -75.96
C HIS A 432 -43.04 -33.28 -75.40
N SER A 433 -44.32 -32.93 -75.28
CA SER A 433 -44.76 -31.66 -74.67
C SER A 433 -44.39 -31.59 -73.18
N THR A 434 -44.59 -32.67 -72.42
CA THR A 434 -44.21 -32.75 -71.00
C THR A 434 -42.70 -32.66 -70.80
N ILE A 435 -41.90 -33.34 -71.61
CA ILE A 435 -40.42 -33.21 -71.57
C ILE A 435 -40.01 -31.76 -71.81
N ARG A 436 -40.61 -31.09 -72.82
CA ARG A 436 -40.34 -29.67 -73.11
C ARG A 436 -40.71 -28.78 -71.93
N SER A 437 -41.88 -28.95 -71.32
CA SER A 437 -42.31 -28.10 -70.20
C SER A 437 -41.45 -28.30 -68.95
N GLU A 438 -41.04 -29.53 -68.65
CA GLU A 438 -40.15 -29.82 -67.53
C GLU A 438 -38.72 -29.30 -67.78
N ALA A 439 -38.23 -29.34 -69.03
CA ALA A 439 -36.94 -28.75 -69.39
C ALA A 439 -36.96 -27.22 -69.25
N GLU A 440 -38.02 -26.56 -69.71
CA GLU A 440 -38.23 -25.12 -69.51
C GLU A 440 -38.34 -24.76 -68.01
N ARG A 441 -39.03 -25.60 -67.22
CA ARG A 441 -39.14 -25.42 -65.77
C ARG A 441 -37.78 -25.58 -65.07
N LEU A 442 -36.98 -26.57 -65.47
CA LEU A 442 -35.63 -26.78 -64.95
C LEU A 442 -34.72 -25.57 -65.27
N SER A 443 -34.75 -25.07 -66.50
CA SER A 443 -33.97 -23.89 -66.92
C SER A 443 -34.31 -22.66 -66.07
N ARG A 444 -35.61 -22.39 -65.86
CA ARG A 444 -36.05 -21.30 -64.96
C ARG A 444 -35.55 -21.49 -63.52
N LEU A 445 -35.56 -22.72 -62.99
CA LEU A 445 -35.08 -23.00 -61.64
C LEU A 445 -33.56 -22.77 -61.52
N VAL A 446 -32.79 -23.17 -62.54
CA VAL A 446 -31.34 -22.94 -62.59
C VAL A 446 -31.03 -21.44 -62.66
N GLU A 447 -31.74 -20.68 -63.50
CA GLU A 447 -31.59 -19.22 -63.59
C GLU A 447 -31.90 -18.54 -62.25
N GLN A 448 -32.95 -18.97 -61.55
CA GLN A 448 -33.29 -18.45 -60.21
C GLN A 448 -32.17 -18.71 -59.20
N VAL A 449 -31.59 -19.91 -59.18
CA VAL A 449 -30.48 -20.26 -58.28
C VAL A 449 -29.21 -19.46 -58.61
N LEU A 450 -28.89 -19.30 -59.89
CA LEU A 450 -27.74 -18.50 -60.35
C LEU A 450 -27.92 -17.01 -60.05
N THR A 451 -29.16 -16.51 -60.03
CA THR A 451 -29.48 -15.12 -59.65
C THR A 451 -29.40 -14.92 -58.14
N LEU A 452 -29.67 -15.96 -57.33
CA LEU A 452 -29.59 -15.89 -55.87
C LEU A 452 -28.15 -16.05 -55.32
N ALA A 453 -27.31 -16.87 -55.95
CA ALA A 453 -25.97 -17.22 -55.46
C ALA A 453 -24.99 -16.02 -55.25
N PRO A 454 -25.01 -14.95 -56.08
CA PRO A 454 -24.17 -13.76 -55.85
C PRO A 454 -24.55 -12.94 -54.60
N LEU A 455 -25.79 -13.05 -54.11
CA LEU A 455 -26.26 -12.28 -52.95
C LEU A 455 -25.66 -12.76 -51.62
N GLU A 456 -25.16 -14.00 -51.55
CA GLU A 456 -24.61 -14.60 -50.32
C GLU A 456 -23.08 -14.46 -50.18
N GLY A 457 -22.35 -14.27 -51.29
CA GLY A 457 -20.87 -14.38 -51.32
C GLY A 457 -20.11 -13.08 -51.53
N SER A 458 -20.72 -12.09 -52.18
CA SER A 458 -20.11 -10.77 -52.35
C SER A 458 -20.88 -9.78 -51.52
N THR A 459 -20.16 -9.08 -50.64
CA THR A 459 -20.51 -7.71 -50.28
C THR A 459 -21.04 -7.06 -51.54
N MET A 460 -22.34 -6.78 -51.59
CA MET A 460 -22.90 -5.82 -52.51
C MET A 460 -22.17 -4.53 -52.16
N SER A 461 -20.99 -4.37 -52.75
CA SER A 461 -20.44 -3.07 -53.09
C SER A 461 -21.55 -2.47 -53.92
N GLY A 462 -22.43 -1.73 -53.24
CA GLY A 462 -22.68 -0.30 -53.42
C GLY A 462 -22.65 0.28 -54.82
N THR A 463 -22.54 -0.52 -55.88
CA THR A 463 -22.90 -0.16 -57.23
C THR A 463 -24.40 -0.29 -57.27
N MET A 464 -25.04 0.70 -56.62
CA MET A 464 -26.30 1.29 -57.01
C MET A 464 -26.93 0.57 -58.20
N LEU A 465 -27.96 -0.25 -57.95
CA LEU A 465 -29.01 -0.49 -58.94
C LEU A 465 -29.57 0.90 -59.28
N GLY A 466 -28.95 1.57 -60.28
CA GLY A 466 -29.30 2.87 -60.83
C GLY A 466 -29.70 3.95 -59.83
N ALA A 467 -28.78 4.48 -59.02
CA ALA A 467 -29.05 5.76 -58.36
C ALA A 467 -29.06 6.86 -59.44
N GLY A 468 -30.22 7.07 -60.04
CA GLY A 468 -30.44 8.06 -61.10
C GLY A 468 -31.47 7.68 -62.15
N GLN A 469 -31.78 6.38 -62.32
CA GLN A 469 -32.83 5.94 -63.24
C GLN A 469 -34.14 5.79 -62.50
N ARG A 470 -35.04 6.75 -62.70
CA ARG A 470 -36.44 6.65 -62.31
C ARG A 470 -37.21 6.16 -63.52
N GLU A 471 -37.85 5.01 -63.37
CA GLU A 471 -38.68 4.42 -64.41
C GLU A 471 -40.14 4.70 -64.12
N ARG A 472 -40.91 5.04 -65.16
CA ARG A 472 -42.34 5.25 -65.05
C ARG A 472 -43.01 3.90 -64.88
N VAL A 473 -43.60 3.67 -63.71
CA VAL A 473 -44.21 2.39 -63.33
C VAL A 473 -45.27 1.97 -64.34
N GLY A 474 -46.06 2.92 -64.85
CA GLY A 474 -47.08 2.65 -65.87
C GLY A 474 -46.51 1.98 -67.13
N GLU A 475 -45.38 2.46 -67.66
CA GLU A 475 -44.77 1.89 -68.87
C GLU A 475 -44.25 0.47 -68.67
N VAL A 476 -43.80 0.14 -67.45
CA VAL A 476 -43.36 -1.21 -67.08
C VAL A 476 -44.57 -2.13 -66.87
N VAL A 477 -45.61 -1.64 -66.18
CA VAL A 477 -46.86 -2.39 -65.97
C VAL A 477 -47.52 -2.72 -67.30
N ASP A 478 -47.65 -1.75 -68.21
CA ASP A 478 -48.23 -1.96 -69.54
C ASP A 478 -47.47 -3.03 -70.33
N ARG A 479 -46.12 -3.00 -70.26
CA ARG A 479 -45.27 -4.00 -70.93
C ARG A 479 -45.47 -5.40 -70.36
N VAL A 480 -45.57 -5.54 -69.03
CA VAL A 480 -45.77 -6.84 -68.37
C VAL A 480 -47.17 -7.37 -68.62
N VAL A 481 -48.18 -6.50 -68.53
CA VAL A 481 -49.59 -6.86 -68.78
C VAL A 481 -49.77 -7.29 -70.24
N ALA A 482 -49.21 -6.58 -71.21
CA ALA A 482 -49.29 -6.96 -72.62
C ALA A 482 -48.70 -8.38 -72.90
N VAL A 483 -47.71 -8.82 -72.12
CA VAL A 483 -47.12 -10.16 -72.23
C VAL A 483 -47.98 -11.23 -71.56
N LEU A 484 -48.64 -10.92 -70.44
CA LEU A 484 -49.37 -11.89 -69.61
C LEU A 484 -50.88 -11.92 -69.87
N GLU A 485 -51.46 -10.88 -70.43
CA GLU A 485 -52.89 -10.78 -70.76
C GLU A 485 -53.35 -11.90 -71.72
N PRO A 486 -52.62 -12.29 -72.77
CA PRO A 486 -53.00 -13.44 -73.60
C PRO A 486 -53.03 -14.76 -72.79
N GLN A 487 -52.15 -14.90 -71.79
CA GLN A 487 -52.08 -16.10 -70.94
C GLN A 487 -53.22 -16.13 -69.92
N ALA A 488 -53.56 -14.98 -69.34
CA ALA A 488 -54.72 -14.82 -68.46
C ALA A 488 -56.03 -15.08 -69.22
N ALA A 489 -56.18 -14.51 -70.42
CA ALA A 489 -57.34 -14.71 -71.28
C ALA A 489 -57.51 -16.19 -71.70
N ALA A 490 -56.43 -16.91 -72.00
CA ALA A 490 -56.46 -18.34 -72.29
C ALA A 490 -56.98 -19.19 -71.12
N ARG A 491 -56.96 -18.66 -69.89
CA ARG A 491 -57.53 -19.27 -68.68
C ARG A 491 -58.87 -18.67 -68.26
N GLY A 492 -59.43 -17.73 -69.04
CA GLY A 492 -60.69 -17.05 -68.73
C GLY A 492 -60.59 -16.02 -67.60
N LEU A 493 -59.39 -15.54 -67.30
CA LEU A 493 -59.13 -14.51 -66.28
C LEU A 493 -59.08 -13.12 -66.92
N GLY A 494 -59.69 -12.14 -66.26
CA GLY A 494 -59.57 -10.72 -66.62
C GLY A 494 -58.43 -10.06 -65.86
N VAL A 495 -57.64 -9.23 -66.53
CA VAL A 495 -56.60 -8.40 -65.90
C VAL A 495 -57.09 -6.96 -65.90
N GLU A 496 -57.25 -6.38 -64.70
CA GLU A 496 -57.62 -4.98 -64.51
C GLU A 496 -56.43 -4.23 -63.93
N VAL A 497 -56.11 -3.08 -64.54
CA VAL A 497 -54.97 -2.24 -64.15
C VAL A 497 -55.51 -0.90 -63.67
N GLU A 498 -55.42 -0.66 -62.36
CA GLU A 498 -55.73 0.62 -61.75
C GLU A 498 -54.42 1.29 -61.29
N LEU A 499 -54.10 2.45 -61.86
CA LEU A 499 -52.92 3.23 -61.51
C LEU A 499 -53.32 4.66 -61.14
N ASP A 500 -53.08 5.04 -59.88
CA ASP A 500 -53.30 6.41 -59.40
C ASP A 500 -52.12 7.32 -59.77
N GLY A 501 -52.15 7.90 -60.97
CA GLY A 501 -51.21 8.93 -61.42
C GLY A 501 -49.89 8.43 -62.00
N VAL A 502 -48.92 9.34 -62.18
CA VAL A 502 -47.58 9.03 -62.72
C VAL A 502 -46.67 8.56 -61.59
N ALA A 503 -46.74 7.27 -61.26
CA ALA A 503 -45.84 6.66 -60.28
C ALA A 503 -44.46 6.40 -60.91
N GLU A 504 -43.39 6.82 -60.22
CA GLU A 504 -42.00 6.54 -60.59
C GLU A 504 -41.34 5.63 -59.55
N ALA A 505 -40.63 4.60 -60.03
CA ALA A 505 -39.86 3.70 -59.16
C ALA A 505 -38.36 3.99 -59.27
N ALA A 506 -37.68 4.06 -58.12
CA ALA A 506 -36.21 4.12 -58.05
C ALA A 506 -35.61 2.69 -58.17
N LEU A 507 -35.96 2.01 -59.25
CA LEU A 507 -35.53 0.65 -59.57
C LEU A 507 -35.36 0.55 -61.09
N PRO A 508 -34.34 -0.16 -61.62
CA PRO A 508 -34.24 -0.44 -63.04
C PRO A 508 -35.52 -1.11 -63.58
N GLY A 509 -35.99 -0.68 -64.75
CA GLY A 509 -37.25 -1.13 -65.33
C GLY A 509 -37.33 -2.64 -65.54
N ASP A 510 -36.20 -3.26 -65.88
CA ASP A 510 -36.11 -4.72 -66.05
C ASP A 510 -36.26 -5.49 -64.73
N ALA A 511 -35.75 -4.94 -63.62
CA ALA A 511 -35.92 -5.54 -62.30
C ALA A 511 -37.37 -5.42 -61.83
N LEU A 512 -38.02 -4.27 -62.08
CA LEU A 512 -39.44 -4.08 -61.79
C LEU A 512 -40.30 -5.01 -62.65
N ALA A 513 -39.99 -5.12 -63.95
CA ALA A 513 -40.67 -6.04 -64.86
C ALA A 513 -40.56 -7.49 -64.36
N GLN A 514 -39.37 -7.94 -63.97
CA GLN A 514 -39.16 -9.30 -63.46
C GLN A 514 -39.99 -9.59 -62.20
N ILE A 515 -40.06 -8.65 -61.25
CA ILE A 515 -40.87 -8.79 -60.03
C ILE A 515 -42.35 -8.91 -60.41
N LEU A 516 -42.85 -7.99 -61.23
CA LEU A 516 -44.26 -7.96 -61.64
C LEU A 516 -44.61 -9.22 -62.44
N THR A 517 -43.75 -9.65 -63.36
CA THR A 517 -43.93 -10.91 -64.10
C THR A 517 -44.01 -12.10 -63.15
N ASN A 518 -43.10 -12.21 -62.18
CA ASN A 518 -43.11 -13.34 -61.23
C ASN A 518 -44.39 -13.38 -60.37
N VAL A 519 -44.87 -12.22 -59.91
CA VAL A 519 -46.09 -12.12 -59.08
C VAL A 519 -47.35 -12.39 -59.91
N LEU A 520 -47.48 -11.76 -61.08
CA LEU A 520 -48.65 -11.91 -61.94
C LEU A 520 -48.72 -13.31 -62.58
N ASP A 521 -47.60 -13.89 -62.98
CA ASP A 521 -47.53 -15.29 -63.45
C ASP A 521 -47.97 -16.26 -62.33
N ASN A 522 -47.59 -16.00 -61.07
CA ASN A 522 -48.10 -16.78 -59.94
C ASN A 522 -49.62 -16.57 -59.73
N ALA A 523 -50.13 -15.34 -59.81
CA ALA A 523 -51.56 -15.07 -59.69
C ALA A 523 -52.37 -15.82 -60.77
N ILE A 524 -51.96 -15.71 -62.04
CA ILE A 524 -52.59 -16.42 -63.17
C ILE A 524 -52.51 -17.95 -63.00
N LYS A 525 -51.42 -18.46 -62.41
CA LYS A 525 -51.23 -19.89 -62.18
C LYS A 525 -52.18 -20.48 -61.15
N PHE A 526 -52.50 -19.74 -60.09
CA PHE A 526 -53.22 -20.22 -58.90
C PHE A 526 -54.62 -19.62 -58.72
N SER A 527 -55.10 -18.77 -59.63
CA SER A 527 -56.49 -18.28 -59.69
C SER A 527 -57.45 -19.21 -60.40
#